data_AF-V9LG38-F1
#
_entry.id   AF-V9LG38-F1
#
_cell.length_a   1.000
_cell.length_b   1.000
_cell.length_c   1.000
_cell.angle_alpha   90.00
_cell.angle_beta   90.00
_cell.angle_gamma   90.00
#
_symmetry.space_group_name_H-M   'P 1'
#
loop_
_entity.id
_entity.type
_entity.pdbx_description
1 polymer ?
#
loop_
_entity_poly.entity_id
_entity_poly.type
_entity_poly.pdbx_seq_one_letter_code
_entity_poly.pdbx_strand_id
1 'polypeptide(L)'
;GLDEEEMWRAGYLGDSNPVALLSVVVKFNSQYFNMRTLQEHVDLTYGDIELMKDAENRPFFARTDMVKRENKVCGNKLFFGQIYHEHSEGLKRCPYCLLYKYMYAHRPLAHREPKSPFYLVARKDFSQLDSVWFEEQRMGLRSLRAVVPKLAKKVRLEQSENFTFVSFTQASLLKPGKFLSVNS
;
A
#
# COMPACT_ATOMS: atom_id res chain seq x y z
N GLY A 1 8.05 11.45 8.88
CA GLY A 1 9.04 11.61 9.96
C GLY A 1 10.44 11.31 9.45
N LEU A 2 11.50 11.62 10.21
CA LEU A 2 12.89 11.40 9.77
C LEU A 2 13.16 9.93 9.38
N ASP A 3 12.58 8.98 10.12
CA ASP A 3 12.74 7.55 9.86
C ASP A 3 12.10 7.12 8.53
N GLU A 4 10.92 7.65 8.21
CA GLU A 4 10.26 7.41 6.94
C GLU A 4 11.06 8.03 5.78
N GLU A 5 11.57 9.23 5.96
CA GLU A 5 12.45 9.87 4.97
C GLU A 5 13.70 9.05 4.69
N GLU A 6 14.28 8.41 5.71
CA GLU A 6 15.38 7.47 5.53
C GLU A 6 14.94 6.23 4.75
N MET A 7 13.75 5.67 5.01
CA MET A 7 13.24 4.54 4.20
C MET A 7 13.08 4.90 2.72
N TRP A 8 12.64 6.13 2.42
CA TRP A 8 12.57 6.65 1.05
C TRP A 8 13.95 6.84 0.43
N ARG A 9 14.86 7.51 1.16
CA ARG A 9 16.22 7.81 0.68
C ARG A 9 17.03 6.54 0.43
N ALA A 10 16.92 5.55 1.30
CA ALA A 10 17.61 4.27 1.18
C ALA A 10 16.96 3.32 0.14
N GLY A 11 15.87 3.74 -0.51
CA GLY A 11 15.19 2.95 -1.54
C GLY A 11 14.43 1.73 -1.00
N TYR A 12 14.05 1.73 0.27
CA TYR A 12 13.19 0.71 0.87
C TYR A 12 11.70 0.95 0.59
N LEU A 13 11.35 2.18 0.21
CA LEU A 13 10.06 2.59 -0.32
C LEU A 13 10.26 3.21 -1.71
N GLY A 14 9.33 2.95 -2.63
CA GLY A 14 9.37 3.45 -4.00
C GLY A 14 9.34 2.32 -5.01
N ASP A 15 9.82 2.55 -6.21
CA ASP A 15 9.74 1.62 -7.34
C ASP A 15 11.13 1.22 -7.86
N SER A 16 12.14 1.19 -7.00
CA SER A 16 13.49 0.77 -7.41
C SER A 16 13.60 -0.75 -7.57
N ASN A 17 12.71 -1.54 -6.99
CA ASN A 17 12.66 -3.00 -7.07
C ASN A 17 11.30 -3.53 -6.58
N PRO A 18 10.97 -4.82 -6.80
CA PRO A 18 9.68 -5.39 -6.45
C PRO A 18 9.34 -5.32 -4.95
N VAL A 19 10.35 -5.46 -4.08
CA VAL A 19 10.15 -5.42 -2.62
C VAL A 19 9.86 -3.99 -2.16
N ALA A 20 10.59 -2.99 -2.65
CA ALA A 20 10.35 -1.58 -2.33
C ALA A 20 8.94 -1.14 -2.80
N LEU A 21 8.53 -1.59 -3.98
CA LEU A 21 7.20 -1.29 -4.54
C LEU A 21 6.09 -1.94 -3.72
N LEU A 22 6.27 -3.20 -3.33
CA LEU A 22 5.34 -3.89 -2.44
C LEU A 22 5.24 -3.20 -1.08
N SER A 23 6.38 -2.83 -0.49
CA SER A 23 6.47 -2.16 0.81
C SER A 23 5.74 -0.82 0.82
N VAL A 24 5.90 -0.01 -0.23
CA VAL A 24 5.22 1.29 -0.32
C VAL A 24 3.73 1.16 -0.59
N VAL A 25 3.30 0.14 -1.34
CA VAL A 25 1.88 -0.17 -1.53
C VAL A 25 1.22 -0.62 -0.22
N VAL A 26 1.89 -1.44 0.59
CA VAL A 26 1.41 -1.78 1.94
C VAL A 26 1.22 -0.51 2.77
N LYS A 27 2.21 0.39 2.78
CA LYS A 27 2.11 1.68 3.45
C LYS A 27 0.90 2.50 3.00
N PHE A 28 0.73 2.68 1.70
CA PHE A 28 -0.37 3.50 1.16
C PHE A 28 -1.74 2.89 1.43
N ASN A 29 -1.88 1.57 1.32
CA ASN A 29 -3.12 0.89 1.67
C ASN A 29 -3.44 1.07 3.17
N SER A 30 -2.44 0.97 4.05
CA SER A 30 -2.65 1.25 5.47
C SER A 30 -3.03 2.70 5.72
N GLN A 31 -2.30 3.64 5.11
CA GLN A 31 -2.44 5.08 5.35
C GLN A 31 -3.74 5.66 4.78
N TYR A 32 -4.05 5.38 3.51
CA TYR A 32 -5.15 6.04 2.79
C TYR A 32 -6.44 5.21 2.78
N PHE A 33 -6.36 3.88 2.79
CA PHE A 33 -7.54 3.00 2.93
C PHE A 33 -7.79 2.56 4.37
N ASN A 34 -7.02 3.12 5.32
CA ASN A 34 -7.15 2.88 6.76
C ASN A 34 -7.10 1.38 7.12
N MET A 35 -6.30 0.59 6.39
CA MET A 35 -6.11 -0.83 6.66
C MET A 35 -5.15 -1.01 7.84
N ARG A 36 -5.64 -1.60 8.94
CA ARG A 36 -4.93 -1.63 10.22
C ARG A 36 -4.52 -3.02 10.66
N THR A 37 -5.20 -4.05 10.17
CA THR A 37 -5.02 -5.42 10.61
C THR A 37 -4.41 -6.29 9.53
N LEU A 38 -3.69 -7.35 9.94
CA LEU A 38 -3.20 -8.35 8.99
C LEU A 38 -4.34 -8.97 8.17
N GLN A 39 -5.49 -9.20 8.79
CA GLN A 39 -6.62 -9.84 8.13
C GLN A 39 -7.17 -8.98 7.00
N GLU A 40 -7.34 -7.67 7.20
CA GLU A 40 -7.73 -6.75 6.13
C GLU A 40 -6.77 -6.80 4.95
N HIS A 41 -5.45 -6.89 5.21
CA HIS A 41 -4.46 -7.01 4.15
C HIS A 41 -4.49 -8.39 3.45
N VAL A 42 -4.75 -9.48 4.18
CA VAL A 42 -4.82 -10.85 3.64
C VAL A 42 -6.07 -11.06 2.78
N ASP A 43 -7.20 -10.47 3.17
CA ASP A 43 -8.48 -10.63 2.49
C ASP A 43 -8.63 -9.71 1.29
N LEU A 44 -7.78 -8.68 1.18
CA LEU A 44 -7.80 -7.75 0.07
C LEU A 44 -7.59 -8.49 -1.27
N THR A 45 -8.53 -8.31 -2.18
CA THR A 45 -8.48 -8.82 -3.55
C THR A 45 -8.15 -7.69 -4.53
N TYR A 46 -7.78 -8.06 -5.76
CA TYR A 46 -7.53 -7.09 -6.83
C TYR A 46 -8.77 -6.24 -7.12
N GLY A 47 -9.96 -6.84 -7.11
CA GLY A 47 -11.23 -6.16 -7.38
C GLY A 47 -11.71 -5.23 -6.25
N ASP A 48 -11.15 -5.34 -5.05
CA ASP A 48 -11.49 -4.44 -3.94
C ASP A 48 -10.88 -3.05 -4.10
N ILE A 49 -9.90 -2.85 -4.99
CA ILE A 49 -9.34 -1.53 -5.29
C ILE A 49 -9.62 -1.20 -6.76
N GLU A 50 -10.45 -0.19 -7.00
CA GLU A 50 -10.86 0.24 -8.33
C GLU A 50 -10.21 1.58 -8.69
N LEU A 51 -9.77 1.72 -9.94
CA LEU A 51 -9.43 3.02 -10.51
C LEU A 51 -10.73 3.72 -10.95
N MET A 52 -10.97 4.91 -10.39
CA MET A 52 -12.20 5.68 -10.56
C MET A 52 -11.89 7.12 -10.94
N LYS A 53 -12.94 7.90 -11.21
CA LYS A 53 -12.86 9.33 -11.46
C LYS A 53 -13.87 10.08 -10.59
N ASP A 54 -13.50 11.27 -10.11
CA ASP A 54 -14.40 12.13 -9.34
C ASP A 54 -15.27 13.02 -10.24
N ALA A 55 -16.03 13.94 -9.64
CA ALA A 55 -16.90 14.86 -10.37
C ALA A 55 -16.12 15.80 -11.29
N GLU A 56 -14.86 16.09 -10.94
CA GLU A 56 -13.92 16.89 -11.73
C GLU A 56 -13.12 16.04 -12.74
N ASN A 57 -13.50 14.77 -12.95
CA ASN A 57 -12.85 13.82 -13.86
C ASN A 57 -11.38 13.52 -13.50
N ARG A 58 -10.97 13.77 -12.25
CA ARG A 58 -9.64 13.45 -11.73
C ARG A 58 -9.57 11.96 -11.36
N PRO A 59 -8.52 11.24 -11.79
CA PRO A 59 -8.40 9.82 -11.49
C PRO A 59 -7.96 9.57 -10.04
N PHE A 60 -8.56 8.58 -9.40
CA PHE A 60 -8.16 8.14 -8.05
C PHE A 60 -8.40 6.65 -7.85
N PHE A 61 -7.65 6.03 -6.94
CA PHE A 61 -7.96 4.67 -6.49
C PHE A 61 -8.90 4.71 -5.30
N ALA A 62 -9.92 3.85 -5.31
CA ALA A 62 -10.86 3.70 -4.22
C ALA A 62 -10.87 2.25 -3.73
N ARG A 63 -10.86 2.04 -2.42
CA ARG A 63 -11.20 0.72 -1.86
C ARG A 63 -12.71 0.57 -1.81
N THR A 64 -13.23 -0.44 -2.48
CA THR A 64 -14.64 -0.83 -2.50
C THR A 64 -14.79 -2.15 -1.77
N ASP A 65 -15.74 -2.27 -0.85
CA ASP A 65 -15.99 -3.52 -0.15
C ASP A 65 -16.91 -4.40 -1.01
N MET A 66 -16.32 -5.33 -1.78
CA MET A 66 -17.08 -6.26 -2.63
C MET A 66 -18.04 -7.13 -1.81
N VAL A 67 -17.67 -7.54 -0.60
CA VAL A 67 -18.45 -8.47 0.25
C VAL A 67 -19.77 -7.84 0.71
N LYS A 68 -19.85 -6.52 0.80
CA LYS A 68 -21.10 -5.81 1.10
C LYS A 68 -21.99 -5.57 -0.13
N ARG A 69 -21.52 -5.82 -1.36
CA ARG A 69 -22.35 -5.70 -2.57
C ARG A 69 -23.41 -6.79 -2.65
N GLU A 70 -23.08 -8.02 -2.26
CA GLU A 70 -24.04 -9.14 -2.35
C GLU A 70 -25.18 -9.03 -1.33
N ASN A 71 -24.98 -8.30 -0.22
CA ASN A 71 -25.93 -8.24 0.89
C ASN A 71 -26.70 -6.91 1.03
N LYS A 72 -26.48 -5.90 0.17
CA LYS A 72 -27.18 -4.61 0.29
C LYS A 72 -27.84 -4.17 -1.02
N VAL A 73 -29.17 -4.15 -0.99
CA VAL A 73 -30.07 -3.41 -1.90
C VAL A 73 -29.97 -1.88 -1.63
N CYS A 74 -28.76 -1.35 -1.47
CA CYS A 74 -28.55 0.07 -1.23
C CYS A 74 -27.45 0.57 -2.17
N GLY A 75 -27.86 1.27 -3.22
CA GLY A 75 -27.07 1.63 -4.40
C GLY A 75 -25.91 2.62 -4.18
N ASN A 76 -25.47 2.85 -2.94
CA ASN A 76 -24.37 3.76 -2.65
C ASN A 76 -23.08 2.95 -2.43
N LYS A 77 -22.16 3.00 -3.41
CA LYS A 77 -20.78 2.50 -3.26
C LYS A 77 -20.16 3.15 -2.02
N LEU A 78 -19.89 2.38 -0.96
CA LEU A 78 -19.11 2.85 0.18
C LEU A 78 -17.63 2.84 -0.22
N PHE A 79 -17.02 4.02 -0.33
CA PHE A 79 -15.59 4.18 -0.57
C PHE A 79 -14.84 4.21 0.76
N PHE A 80 -13.97 3.24 1.00
CA PHE A 80 -13.13 3.17 2.19
C PHE A 80 -11.78 3.82 1.89
N GLY A 81 -11.78 5.16 1.86
CA GLY A 81 -10.59 5.94 1.53
C GLY A 81 -10.31 6.03 0.03
N GLN A 82 -9.51 7.02 -0.34
CA GLN A 82 -9.20 7.38 -1.72
C GLN A 82 -7.70 7.69 -1.83
N ILE A 83 -7.09 7.40 -2.97
CA ILE A 83 -5.70 7.74 -3.28
C ILE A 83 -5.66 8.59 -4.55
N TYR A 84 -5.32 9.86 -4.38
CA TYR A 84 -5.13 10.84 -5.45
C TYR A 84 -3.64 11.10 -5.72
N HIS A 85 -3.33 11.81 -6.80
CA HIS A 85 -1.97 12.27 -7.08
C HIS A 85 -1.48 13.29 -6.04
N GLU A 86 -2.38 14.19 -5.63
CA GLU A 86 -2.18 15.34 -4.75
C GLU A 86 -1.78 14.96 -3.31
N HIS A 87 -1.88 13.67 -2.97
CA HIS A 87 -1.37 13.14 -1.71
C HIS A 87 0.17 13.12 -1.62
N SER A 88 0.89 13.57 -2.65
CA SER A 88 2.34 13.77 -2.63
C SER A 88 2.74 15.05 -3.35
N GLU A 89 3.80 15.69 -2.89
CA GLU A 89 4.39 16.89 -3.53
C GLU A 89 5.30 16.55 -4.73
N GLY A 90 5.28 15.30 -5.23
CA GLY A 90 6.07 14.94 -6.41
C GLY A 90 5.82 13.53 -6.95
N LEU A 91 6.14 13.33 -8.24
CA LEU A 91 5.84 12.08 -8.96
C LEU A 91 6.56 10.85 -8.40
N LYS A 92 7.79 11.00 -7.87
CA LYS A 92 8.60 9.87 -7.36
C LYS A 92 7.98 9.17 -6.15
N ARG A 93 7.23 9.90 -5.33
CA ARG A 93 6.60 9.37 -4.10
C ARG A 93 5.07 9.40 -4.18
N CYS A 94 4.53 9.67 -5.37
CA CYS A 94 3.10 9.79 -5.61
C CYS A 94 2.40 8.46 -5.35
N PRO A 95 1.44 8.39 -4.39
CA PRO A 95 0.79 7.13 -4.04
C PRO A 95 -0.07 6.58 -5.16
N TYR A 96 -0.70 7.45 -5.94
CA TYR A 96 -1.40 7.04 -7.15
C TYR A 96 -0.44 6.36 -8.14
N CYS A 97 0.68 6.98 -8.48
CA CYS A 97 1.61 6.45 -9.49
C CYS A 97 2.22 5.10 -9.06
N LEU A 98 2.60 4.98 -7.79
CA LEU A 98 3.21 3.76 -7.25
C LEU A 98 2.19 2.62 -7.14
N LEU A 99 0.96 2.91 -6.72
CA LEU A 99 -0.12 1.93 -6.74
C LEU A 99 -0.48 1.50 -8.16
N TYR A 100 -0.52 2.44 -9.11
CA TYR A 100 -0.74 2.14 -10.53
C TYR A 100 0.35 1.21 -11.08
N LYS A 101 1.62 1.50 -10.80
CA LYS A 101 2.75 0.65 -11.20
C LYS A 101 2.59 -0.77 -10.64
N TYR A 102 2.23 -0.90 -9.37
CA TYR A 102 1.97 -2.20 -8.76
C TYR A 102 0.81 -2.94 -9.40
N MET A 103 -0.33 -2.27 -9.65
CA MET A 103 -1.55 -2.94 -10.12
C MET A 103 -1.56 -3.23 -11.62
N TYR A 104 -0.95 -2.37 -12.44
CA TYR A 104 -1.13 -2.38 -13.90
C TYR A 104 0.17 -2.44 -14.70
N ALA A 105 1.30 -1.98 -14.18
CA ALA A 105 2.57 -2.08 -14.91
C ALA A 105 3.25 -3.42 -14.62
N HIS A 106 3.44 -3.73 -13.34
CA HIS A 106 4.34 -4.79 -12.90
C HIS A 106 3.67 -6.09 -12.44
N ARG A 107 2.34 -6.11 -12.42
CA ARG A 107 1.55 -7.29 -12.06
C ARG A 107 1.37 -8.24 -13.25
N PRO A 108 1.49 -9.56 -13.06
CA PRO A 108 1.10 -10.55 -14.08
C PRO A 108 -0.33 -10.31 -14.57
N LEU A 109 -0.55 -10.42 -15.89
CA LEU A 109 -1.87 -10.23 -16.49
C LEU A 109 -2.90 -11.22 -15.95
N ALA A 110 -2.50 -12.48 -15.75
CA ALA A 110 -3.36 -13.54 -15.20
C ALA A 110 -3.90 -13.25 -13.80
N HIS A 111 -3.26 -12.35 -13.04
CA HIS A 111 -3.66 -12.00 -11.68
C HIS A 111 -4.38 -10.65 -11.55
N ARG A 112 -4.93 -10.13 -12.66
CA ARG A 112 -5.76 -8.92 -12.68
C ARG A 112 -7.26 -9.21 -12.64
N GLU A 113 -7.64 -10.42 -12.27
CA GLU A 113 -9.04 -10.79 -12.08
C GLU A 113 -9.57 -10.30 -10.73
N PRO A 114 -10.86 -9.94 -10.60
CA PRO A 114 -11.42 -9.39 -9.36
C PRO A 114 -11.13 -10.22 -8.11
N LYS A 115 -11.18 -11.55 -8.21
CA LYS A 115 -10.95 -12.47 -7.07
C LYS A 115 -9.48 -12.79 -6.80
N SER A 116 -8.56 -12.30 -7.64
CA SER A 116 -7.13 -12.53 -7.44
C SER A 116 -6.64 -11.90 -6.13
N PRO A 117 -5.70 -12.54 -5.40
CA PRO A 117 -5.13 -11.96 -4.18
C PRO A 117 -4.45 -10.62 -4.47
N PHE A 118 -4.67 -9.59 -3.64
CA PHE A 118 -4.05 -8.30 -3.90
C PHE A 118 -2.52 -8.35 -3.76
N TYR A 119 -2.00 -8.94 -2.68
CA TYR A 119 -0.56 -9.05 -2.43
C TYR A 119 0.04 -10.31 -3.05
N LEU A 120 0.97 -10.11 -3.98
CA LEU A 120 1.70 -11.15 -4.68
C LEU A 120 3.15 -11.24 -4.17
N VAL A 121 3.79 -12.39 -4.37
CA VAL A 121 5.20 -12.57 -4.04
C VAL A 121 6.07 -11.73 -4.97
N ALA A 122 6.98 -10.94 -4.40
CA ALA A 122 8.00 -10.22 -5.15
C ALA A 122 9.01 -11.21 -5.77
N ARG A 123 9.24 -11.12 -7.08
CA ARG A 123 10.23 -11.96 -7.78
C ARG A 123 11.63 -11.68 -7.24
N LYS A 124 12.40 -12.76 -6.98
CA LYS A 124 13.78 -12.67 -6.49
C LYS A 124 14.80 -12.53 -7.61
N ASP A 125 14.49 -13.09 -8.77
CA ASP A 125 15.28 -13.13 -10.00
C ASP A 125 15.01 -11.92 -10.92
N PHE A 126 14.46 -10.84 -10.37
CA PHE A 126 14.07 -9.64 -11.10
C PHE A 126 15.25 -8.93 -11.76
N SER A 127 15.05 -8.49 -13.00
CA SER A 127 15.90 -7.52 -13.69
C SER A 127 15.15 -6.22 -13.94
N GLN A 128 15.83 -5.07 -13.89
CA GLN A 128 15.22 -3.75 -14.16
C GLN A 128 14.55 -3.63 -15.54
N LEU A 129 14.90 -4.50 -16.48
CA LEU A 129 14.30 -4.56 -17.81
C LEU A 129 12.98 -5.35 -17.85
N ASP A 130 12.67 -6.09 -16.78
CA ASP A 130 11.46 -6.91 -16.69
C ASP A 130 10.24 -6.01 -16.57
N SER A 131 9.22 -6.31 -17.38
CA SER A 131 7.91 -5.68 -17.24
C SER A 131 7.13 -6.23 -16.03
N VAL A 132 7.29 -7.51 -15.69
CA VAL A 132 6.56 -8.21 -14.62
C VAL A 132 7.45 -8.48 -13.41
N TRP A 133 7.09 -7.94 -12.25
CA TRP A 133 7.93 -7.94 -11.04
C TRP A 133 7.43 -8.88 -9.96
N PHE A 134 6.20 -9.35 -10.09
CA PHE A 134 5.55 -10.19 -9.09
C PHE A 134 5.23 -11.56 -9.67
N GLU A 135 5.31 -12.57 -8.81
CA GLU A 135 4.90 -13.94 -9.13
C GLU A 135 3.38 -14.05 -9.03
N GLU A 136 2.82 -15.06 -9.68
CA GLU A 136 1.40 -15.42 -9.59
C GLU A 136 1.00 -15.95 -8.20
N GLN A 137 1.99 -16.23 -7.36
CA GLN A 137 1.79 -16.73 -6.01
C GLN A 137 1.31 -15.62 -5.04
N ARG A 138 0.25 -15.92 -4.28
CA ARG A 138 -0.19 -15.11 -3.13
C ARG A 138 0.95 -14.96 -2.11
N MET A 139 1.15 -13.75 -1.58
CA MET A 139 2.07 -13.53 -0.47
C MET A 139 1.57 -14.25 0.80
N GLY A 140 2.43 -15.04 1.44
CA GLY A 140 2.07 -15.77 2.67
C GLY A 140 1.88 -14.85 3.88
N LEU A 141 1.02 -15.26 4.82
CA LEU A 141 0.67 -14.50 6.04
C LEU A 141 1.91 -14.02 6.84
N ARG A 142 2.89 -14.90 7.02
CA ARG A 142 4.14 -14.56 7.74
C ARG A 142 4.93 -13.48 7.02
N SER A 143 5.00 -13.55 5.69
CA SER A 143 5.70 -12.57 4.87
C SER A 143 5.01 -11.21 4.95
N LEU A 144 3.67 -11.19 4.83
CA LEU A 144 2.89 -9.95 4.87
C LEU A 144 2.96 -9.28 6.25
N ARG A 145 2.81 -10.05 7.34
CA ARG A 145 3.00 -9.56 8.72
C ARG A 145 4.38 -8.95 8.94
N ALA A 146 5.40 -9.52 8.31
CA ALA A 146 6.78 -9.09 8.49
C ALA A 146 7.16 -7.85 7.67
N VAL A 147 6.30 -7.31 6.79
CA VAL A 147 6.66 -6.17 5.93
C VAL A 147 7.06 -4.94 6.76
N VAL A 148 6.22 -4.51 7.71
CA VAL A 148 6.49 -3.30 8.50
C VAL A 148 7.67 -3.50 9.46
N PRO A 149 7.74 -4.59 10.24
CA PRO A 149 8.92 -4.85 11.08
C PRO A 149 10.24 -4.91 10.30
N LYS A 150 10.24 -5.50 9.09
CA LYS A 150 11.44 -5.55 8.25
C LYS A 150 11.86 -4.15 7.77
N LEU A 151 10.92 -3.27 7.46
CA LEU A 151 11.22 -1.89 7.08
C LEU A 151 11.82 -1.12 8.27
N ALA A 152 11.20 -1.22 9.45
CA ALA A 152 11.69 -0.61 10.68
C ALA A 152 13.12 -1.10 11.00
N LYS A 153 13.36 -2.41 10.90
CA LYS A 153 14.69 -3.02 11.10
C LYS A 153 15.73 -2.52 10.10
N LYS A 154 15.36 -2.31 8.83
CA LYS A 154 16.28 -1.84 7.79
C LYS A 154 16.82 -0.42 8.06
N VAL A 155 16.04 0.42 8.75
CA VAL A 155 16.47 1.75 9.20
C VAL A 155 16.85 1.79 10.68
N ARG A 156 17.08 0.62 11.28
CA ARG A 156 17.61 0.44 12.65
C ARG A 156 16.73 1.05 13.75
N LEU A 157 15.41 1.05 13.57
CA LEU A 157 14.50 1.42 14.65
C LEU A 157 14.56 0.37 15.77
N GLU A 158 14.65 0.86 17.00
CA GLU A 158 14.55 0.02 18.20
C GLU A 158 13.18 -0.66 18.27
N GLN A 159 13.13 -1.86 18.84
CA GLN A 159 11.91 -2.66 18.98
C GLN A 159 11.12 -2.80 17.66
N SER A 160 11.84 -2.99 16.55
CA SER A 160 11.27 -3.07 15.19
C SER A 160 10.10 -4.06 15.04
N GLU A 161 10.05 -5.10 15.87
CA GLU A 161 8.99 -6.10 15.96
C GLU A 161 7.63 -5.55 16.40
N ASN A 162 7.61 -4.41 17.10
CA ASN A 162 6.38 -3.75 17.56
C ASN A 162 5.72 -2.92 16.46
N PHE A 163 6.39 -2.70 15.33
CA PHE A 163 5.84 -1.94 14.22
C PHE A 163 4.84 -2.78 13.42
N THR A 164 3.65 -2.23 13.20
CA THR A 164 2.55 -2.90 12.51
C THR A 164 1.99 -1.99 11.41
N PHE A 165 0.97 -2.44 10.68
CA PHE A 165 0.29 -1.62 9.67
C PHE A 165 -0.24 -0.30 10.24
N VAL A 166 -0.64 -0.29 11.52
CA VAL A 166 -1.09 0.93 12.23
C VAL A 166 0.03 1.98 12.35
N SER A 167 1.30 1.57 12.41
CA SER A 167 2.43 2.50 12.46
C SER A 167 2.49 3.41 11.22
N PHE A 168 1.89 3.04 10.09
CA PHE A 168 1.75 3.91 8.92
C PHE A 168 0.57 4.89 9.01
N THR A 169 -0.44 4.61 9.83
CA THR A 169 -1.62 5.47 9.99
C THR A 169 -1.39 6.67 10.92
N GLN A 170 -0.42 6.54 11.84
CA GLN A 170 -0.10 7.56 12.84
C GLN A 170 0.71 8.74 12.26
N ALA A 171 1.26 8.61 11.05
CA ALA A 171 2.04 9.65 10.40
C ALA A 171 1.19 10.70 9.65
N SER A 172 -0.08 10.38 9.34
CA SER A 172 -0.94 11.20 8.46
C SER A 172 -1.95 12.10 9.17
N LEU A 173 -2.00 12.09 10.51
CA LEU A 173 -2.75 13.09 11.29
C LEU A 173 -1.91 14.33 11.65
N LEU A 174 -0.62 14.32 11.33
CA LEU A 174 0.28 15.44 11.59
C LEU A 174 0.51 16.22 10.29
N LYS A 175 -0.27 17.30 10.13
CA LYS A 175 0.26 18.52 9.49
C LYS A 175 1.58 18.91 10.20
N PRO A 176 2.52 19.59 9.53
CA PRO A 176 3.83 19.89 10.12
C PRO A 176 3.65 20.71 11.41
N GLY A 177 4.03 20.12 12.54
CA GLY A 177 3.99 20.77 13.84
C GLY A 177 3.66 19.83 14.98
N LYS A 178 4.65 19.64 15.86
CA LYS A 178 4.58 19.05 17.21
C LYS A 178 4.52 17.52 17.28
N PHE A 179 5.71 16.92 17.38
CA PHE A 179 5.91 15.85 18.35
C PHE A 179 5.75 16.46 19.74
N LEU A 180 4.65 16.17 20.43
CA LEU A 180 4.65 16.25 21.88
C LEU A 180 5.07 14.87 22.39
N SER A 181 6.29 14.84 22.93
CA SER A 181 6.74 13.83 23.88
C SER A 181 5.73 13.77 25.02
N VAL A 182 5.06 12.63 25.19
CA VAL A 182 4.35 12.34 26.43
C VAL A 182 5.38 11.78 27.39
N ASN A 183 5.84 12.62 28.33
CA ASN A 183 6.44 12.21 29.59
C ASN A 183 6.31 13.37 30.59
N SER A 184 5.27 13.31 31.42
CA SER A 184 5.20 13.79 32.80
C SER A 184 3.96 13.17 33.44
#